data_AF-T0IM93-F1
#
_entry.id   AF-T0IM93-F1
#
_cell.length_a   1.000
_cell.length_b   1.000
_cell.length_c   1.000
_cell.angle_alpha   90.00
_cell.angle_beta   90.00
_cell.angle_gamma   90.00
#
_symmetry.space_group_name_H-M   'P 1'
#
loop_
_entity.id
_entity.type
_entity.pdbx_description
1 polymer ?
#
loop_
_entity_poly.entity_id
_entity_poly.type
_entity_poly.pdbx_seq_one_letter_code
_entity_poly.pdbx_strand_id
1 'polypeptide(L)'
;MLPNIDLRIANMIKALEQVILPALPREQRQARDQAMLVAGHLRMMGDQWKSALLYEQVSLDDLAGLARELLSDAPASVASRLENALAAAQACDRVSITALEQANIDLGNAVDAFILGGDDHAPLSQAVTDAVLAYGLRHARRERTWFKANRLDPDRDDLPAIEEIFAGAD
;
A
#
# COMPACT_ATOMS: atom_id res chain seq x y z
N MET A 1 1.43 17.29 25.86
CA MET A 1 2.03 17.37 24.52
C MET A 1 2.25 15.96 24.01
N LEU A 2 1.57 15.56 22.94
CA LEU A 2 1.85 14.27 22.30
C LEU A 2 3.30 14.31 21.80
N PRO A 3 4.18 13.38 22.21
CA PRO A 3 5.55 13.34 21.70
C PRO A 3 5.54 13.09 20.19
N ASN A 4 6.22 13.97 19.45
CA ASN A 4 6.32 13.89 17.98
C ASN A 4 6.83 12.50 17.55
N ILE A 5 6.14 11.86 16.60
CA ILE A 5 6.49 10.55 16.04
C ILE A 5 7.91 10.57 15.47
N ASP A 6 8.32 11.64 14.79
CA ASP A 6 9.68 11.81 14.26
C ASP A 6 10.74 11.65 15.37
N LEU A 7 10.51 12.29 16.51
CA LEU A 7 11.43 12.24 17.66
C LEU A 7 11.46 10.83 18.27
N ARG A 8 10.31 10.15 18.35
CA ARG A 8 10.23 8.78 18.86
C ARG A 8 11.03 7.83 17.98
N ILE A 9 10.87 7.92 16.66
CA ILE A 9 11.63 7.12 15.69
C ILE A 9 13.13 7.39 15.81
N ALA A 10 13.54 8.66 15.83
CA ALA A 10 14.94 9.05 15.97
C ALA A 10 15.57 8.49 17.26
N ASN A 11 14.85 8.53 18.38
CA ASN A 11 15.32 7.99 19.65
C ASN A 11 15.47 6.45 19.61
N MET A 12 14.55 5.74 18.97
CA MET A 12 14.64 4.28 18.80
C MET A 12 15.86 3.89 17.95
N ILE A 13 16.09 4.59 16.83
CA ILE A 13 17.27 4.38 15.99
C ILE A 13 18.54 4.64 16.81
N LYS A 14 18.59 5.76 17.54
CA LYS A 14 19.73 6.10 18.40
C LYS A 14 20.03 5.01 19.43
N ALA A 15 19.00 4.45 20.08
CA ALA A 15 19.17 3.37 21.05
C ALA A 15 19.75 2.10 20.40
N LEU A 16 19.26 1.72 19.21
CA LEU A 16 19.79 0.58 18.47
C LEU A 16 21.26 0.78 18.09
N GLU A 17 21.59 1.94 17.53
CA GLU A 17 22.91 2.19 16.93
C GLU A 17 24.00 2.56 17.94
N GLN A 18 23.63 3.28 19.00
CA GLN A 18 24.60 3.83 19.96
C GLN A 18 24.70 3.03 21.25
N VAL A 19 23.72 2.17 21.55
CA VAL A 19 23.71 1.38 22.79
C VAL A 19 23.70 -0.12 22.50
N ILE A 20 22.71 -0.60 21.74
CA ILE A 20 22.49 -2.04 21.56
C ILE A 20 23.56 -2.65 20.65
N LEU A 21 23.75 -2.12 19.43
CA LEU A 21 24.74 -2.64 18.49
C LEU A 21 26.19 -2.63 19.01
N PRO A 22 26.65 -1.60 19.74
CA PRO A 22 27.96 -1.61 20.39
C PRO A 22 28.08 -2.63 21.52
N ALA A 23 26.99 -2.91 22.25
CA ALA A 23 26.98 -3.87 23.34
C ALA A 23 26.92 -5.34 22.88
N LEU A 24 26.44 -5.61 21.65
CA LEU A 24 26.37 -6.95 21.10
C LEU A 24 27.75 -7.51 20.71
N PRO A 25 28.15 -8.70 21.19
CA PRO A 25 29.39 -9.35 20.77
C PRO A 25 29.46 -9.58 19.25
N ARG A 26 30.65 -9.56 18.66
CA ARG A 26 30.84 -9.58 17.19
C ARG A 26 30.45 -10.92 16.56
N GLU A 27 30.58 -11.99 17.33
CA GLU A 27 30.23 -13.36 16.99
C GLU A 27 28.72 -13.59 16.92
N GLN A 28 27.91 -12.75 17.57
CA GLN A 28 26.45 -12.80 17.51
C GLN A 28 25.92 -12.12 16.24
N ARG A 29 26.40 -12.58 15.09
CA ARG A 29 26.10 -11.98 13.77
C ARG A 29 24.61 -11.80 13.53
N GLN A 30 23.81 -12.84 13.78
CA GLN A 30 22.36 -12.79 13.59
C GLN A 30 21.70 -11.70 14.43
N ALA A 31 22.07 -11.55 15.71
CA ALA A 31 21.50 -10.50 16.57
C ALA A 31 21.86 -9.10 16.07
N ARG A 32 23.09 -8.91 15.60
CA ARG A 32 23.55 -7.65 15.01
C ARG A 32 22.80 -7.33 13.72
N ASP A 33 22.60 -8.33 12.87
CA ASP A 33 21.86 -8.19 11.61
C ASP A 33 20.39 -7.83 11.88
N GLN A 34 19.75 -8.47 12.87
CA GLN A 34 18.39 -8.13 13.28
C GLN A 34 18.29 -6.70 13.83
N ALA A 35 19.26 -6.25 14.65
CA ALA A 35 19.26 -4.88 15.15
C ALA A 35 19.41 -3.84 14.02
N MET A 36 20.25 -4.12 13.02
CA MET A 36 20.39 -3.30 11.82
C MET A 36 19.12 -3.29 10.97
N LEU A 37 18.46 -4.44 10.83
CA LEU A 37 17.19 -4.58 10.10
C LEU A 37 16.08 -3.73 10.75
N VAL A 38 15.95 -3.79 12.08
CA VAL A 38 15.00 -2.93 12.81
C VAL A 38 15.33 -1.45 12.62
N ALA A 39 16.60 -1.06 12.69
CA ALA A 39 17.01 0.33 12.43
C ALA A 39 16.67 0.77 10.99
N GLY A 40 16.80 -0.11 10.02
CA GLY A 40 16.36 0.10 8.64
C GLY A 40 14.86 0.34 8.52
N HIS A 41 14.04 -0.52 9.13
CA HIS A 41 12.58 -0.36 9.15
C HIS A 41 12.14 0.93 9.84
N LEU A 42 12.79 1.32 10.94
CA LEU A 42 12.50 2.57 11.63
C LEU A 42 12.76 3.80 10.76
N ARG A 43 13.84 3.81 9.97
CA ARG A 43 14.11 4.89 9.00
C ARG A 43 13.02 4.96 7.94
N MET A 44 12.67 3.81 7.37
CA MET A 44 11.62 3.71 6.36
C MET A 44 10.27 4.19 6.90
N MET A 45 9.89 3.80 8.13
CA MET A 45 8.71 4.34 8.80
C MET A 45 8.78 5.86 8.98
N GLY A 46 9.96 6.41 9.29
CA GLY A 46 10.21 7.84 9.40
C GLY A 46 9.92 8.60 8.10
N ASP A 47 10.27 8.01 6.97
CA ASP A 47 10.04 8.59 5.64
C ASP A 47 8.56 8.46 5.21
N GLN A 48 7.89 7.38 5.62
CA GLN A 48 6.54 7.02 5.17
C GLN A 48 5.41 7.65 5.99
N TRP A 49 5.56 7.78 7.32
CA TRP A 49 4.39 7.95 8.20
C TRP A 49 3.55 9.21 7.93
N LYS A 50 4.17 10.30 7.43
CA LYS A 50 3.47 11.55 7.10
C LYS A 50 2.55 11.40 5.89
N SER A 51 2.89 10.47 5.01
CA SER A 51 2.16 10.18 3.78
C SER A 51 1.26 8.95 3.91
N ALA A 52 1.25 8.26 5.06
CA ALA A 52 0.52 7.00 5.23
C ALA A 52 -0.99 7.15 5.00
N LEU A 53 -1.62 8.20 5.52
CA LEU A 53 -3.04 8.45 5.27
C LEU A 53 -3.32 8.69 3.78
N LEU A 54 -2.48 9.51 3.13
CA LEU A 54 -2.64 9.84 1.71
C LEU A 54 -2.42 8.60 0.82
N TYR A 55 -1.48 7.74 1.19
CA TYR A 55 -1.24 6.46 0.53
C TYR A 55 -2.50 5.58 0.53
N GLU A 56 -3.16 5.46 1.69
CA GLU A 56 -4.39 4.67 1.80
C GLU A 56 -5.56 5.28 1.04
N GLN A 57 -5.71 6.60 1.09
CA GLN A 57 -6.73 7.32 0.32
C GLN A 57 -6.57 7.07 -1.19
N VAL A 58 -5.37 7.29 -1.73
CA VAL A 58 -5.07 7.10 -3.15
C VAL A 58 -5.19 5.63 -3.55
N SER A 59 -4.78 4.71 -2.68
CA SER A 59 -4.93 3.27 -2.95
C SER A 59 -6.39 2.86 -3.08
N LEU A 60 -7.25 3.36 -2.20
CA LEU A 60 -8.68 3.11 -2.26
C LEU A 60 -9.31 3.76 -3.51
N ASP A 61 -8.89 4.98 -3.87
CA ASP A 61 -9.43 5.69 -5.03
C ASP A 61 -9.06 5.01 -6.36
N ASP A 62 -7.83 4.54 -6.50
CA ASP A 62 -7.38 3.76 -7.66
C ASP A 62 -8.21 2.47 -7.81
N LEU A 63 -8.42 1.75 -6.70
CA LEU A 63 -9.20 0.51 -6.70
C LEU A 63 -10.68 0.76 -6.97
N ALA A 64 -11.24 1.84 -6.44
CA ALA A 64 -12.60 2.29 -6.75
C ALA A 64 -12.73 2.76 -8.21
N GLY A 65 -11.65 3.28 -8.80
CA GLY A 65 -11.52 3.52 -10.24
C GLY A 65 -11.67 2.25 -11.05
N LEU A 66 -10.83 1.25 -10.75
CA LEU A 66 -10.91 -0.07 -11.38
C LEU A 66 -12.31 -0.68 -11.22
N ALA A 67 -12.86 -0.71 -10.00
CA ALA A 67 -14.18 -1.29 -9.74
C ALA A 67 -15.29 -0.66 -10.61
N ARG A 68 -15.24 0.65 -10.86
CA ARG A 68 -16.18 1.33 -11.77
C ARG A 68 -16.02 0.90 -13.22
N GLU A 69 -14.79 0.71 -13.68
CA GLU A 69 -14.51 0.20 -15.02
C GLU A 69 -14.98 -1.26 -15.18
N LEU A 70 -14.84 -2.08 -14.14
CA LEU A 70 -15.31 -3.47 -14.16
C LEU A 70 -16.85 -3.58 -14.17
N LEU A 71 -17.54 -2.67 -13.48
CA LEU A 71 -19.00 -2.68 -13.38
C LEU A 71 -19.70 -2.52 -14.73
N SER A 72 -19.10 -1.85 -15.72
CA SER A 72 -19.74 -1.68 -17.03
C SER A 72 -19.92 -2.99 -17.80
N ASP A 73 -19.04 -3.96 -17.54
CA ASP A 73 -19.04 -5.28 -18.18
C ASP A 73 -19.52 -6.38 -17.23
N ALA A 74 -20.05 -6.02 -16.04
CA ALA A 74 -20.23 -6.99 -14.99
C ALA A 74 -21.43 -7.92 -15.18
N PRO A 75 -21.25 -9.25 -15.10
CA PRO A 75 -22.37 -10.18 -15.03
C PRO A 75 -23.25 -9.89 -13.81
N ALA A 76 -24.58 -10.03 -13.97
CA ALA A 76 -25.54 -9.76 -12.90
C ALA A 76 -25.27 -10.55 -11.61
N SER A 77 -24.65 -11.74 -11.72
CA SER A 77 -24.29 -12.59 -10.58
C SER A 77 -23.24 -11.98 -9.66
N VAL A 78 -22.34 -11.13 -10.18
CA VAL A 78 -21.24 -10.50 -9.42
C VAL A 78 -21.39 -8.98 -9.28
N ALA A 79 -22.19 -8.35 -10.15
CA ALA A 79 -22.41 -6.90 -10.16
C ALA A 79 -22.88 -6.36 -8.81
N SER A 80 -23.90 -6.98 -8.20
CA SER A 80 -24.46 -6.52 -6.91
C SER A 80 -23.44 -6.51 -5.77
N ARG A 81 -22.54 -7.51 -5.71
CA ARG A 81 -21.48 -7.57 -4.71
C ARG A 81 -20.47 -6.43 -4.92
N LEU A 82 -20.07 -6.20 -6.17
CA LEU A 82 -19.12 -5.16 -6.53
C LEU A 82 -19.69 -3.75 -6.30
N GLU A 83 -20.96 -3.52 -6.66
CA GLU A 83 -21.67 -2.26 -6.40
C GLU A 83 -21.76 -1.96 -4.90
N ASN A 84 -22.13 -2.94 -4.08
CA ASN A 84 -22.23 -2.78 -2.64
C ASN A 84 -20.86 -2.46 -2.01
N ALA A 85 -19.81 -3.16 -2.43
CA ALA A 85 -18.46 -2.93 -1.93
C ALA A 85 -17.94 -1.53 -2.36
N LEU A 86 -18.21 -1.12 -3.60
CA LEU A 86 -17.86 0.20 -4.10
C LEU A 86 -18.60 1.32 -3.34
N ALA A 87 -19.89 1.15 -3.08
CA ALA A 87 -20.68 2.11 -2.30
C ALA A 87 -20.16 2.22 -0.86
N ALA A 88 -19.81 1.10 -0.22
CA ALA A 88 -19.21 1.08 1.11
C ALA A 88 -17.84 1.79 1.13
N ALA A 89 -17.00 1.55 0.12
CA ALA A 89 -15.72 2.24 -0.02
C ALA A 89 -15.87 3.75 -0.19
N GLN A 90 -16.88 4.22 -0.94
CA GLN A 90 -17.16 5.65 -1.10
C GLN A 90 -17.70 6.30 0.19
N ALA A 91 -18.42 5.55 1.01
CA ALA A 91 -19.00 6.02 2.26
C ALA A 91 -18.05 5.89 3.47
N CYS A 92 -16.85 5.33 3.29
CA CYS A 92 -15.93 5.10 4.41
C CYS A 92 -15.38 6.40 5.00
N ASP A 93 -14.91 6.34 6.25
CA ASP A 93 -14.25 7.47 6.90
C ASP A 93 -12.86 7.70 6.30
N ARG A 94 -12.74 8.72 5.45
CA ARG A 94 -11.53 9.08 4.72
C ARG A 94 -10.40 9.62 5.59
N VAL A 95 -10.62 9.91 6.87
CA VAL A 95 -9.53 10.34 7.78
C VAL A 95 -9.06 9.23 8.73
N SER A 96 -9.70 8.06 8.67
CA SER A 96 -9.33 6.89 9.46
C SER A 96 -8.59 5.88 8.60
N ILE A 97 -7.29 5.68 8.89
CA ILE A 97 -6.46 4.66 8.22
C ILE A 97 -7.13 3.28 8.32
N THR A 98 -7.64 2.91 9.50
CA THR A 98 -8.32 1.62 9.69
C THR A 98 -9.59 1.48 8.84
N ALA A 99 -10.36 2.56 8.66
CA ALA A 99 -11.55 2.52 7.81
C ALA A 99 -11.18 2.40 6.33
N LEU A 100 -10.13 3.11 5.90
CA LEU A 100 -9.60 3.02 4.53
C LEU A 100 -9.06 1.62 4.23
N GLU A 101 -8.24 1.04 5.12
CA GLU A 101 -7.70 -0.31 5.00
C GLU A 101 -8.82 -1.35 4.85
N GLN A 102 -9.84 -1.26 5.72
CA GLN A 102 -10.97 -2.17 5.68
C GLN A 102 -11.77 -2.04 4.38
N ALA A 103 -12.04 -0.81 3.94
CA ALA A 103 -12.72 -0.53 2.68
C ALA A 103 -11.91 -1.06 1.47
N ASN A 104 -10.59 -0.92 1.51
CA ASN A 104 -9.68 -1.40 0.46
C ASN A 104 -9.70 -2.93 0.38
N ILE A 105 -9.63 -3.63 1.53
CA ILE A 105 -9.76 -5.09 1.61
C ILE A 105 -11.11 -5.56 1.06
N ASP A 106 -12.22 -4.96 1.51
CA ASP A 106 -13.56 -5.39 1.13
C ASP A 106 -13.83 -5.17 -0.36
N LEU A 107 -13.40 -4.03 -0.90
CA LEU A 107 -13.49 -3.74 -2.32
C LEU A 107 -12.57 -4.65 -3.14
N GLY A 108 -11.35 -4.89 -2.67
CA GLY A 108 -10.37 -5.76 -3.33
C GLY A 108 -10.90 -7.18 -3.46
N ASN A 109 -11.49 -7.72 -2.40
CA ASN A 109 -12.14 -9.04 -2.42
C ASN A 109 -13.30 -9.11 -3.43
N ALA A 110 -14.06 -8.02 -3.63
CA ALA A 110 -15.12 -7.97 -4.62
C ALA A 110 -14.58 -7.89 -6.06
N VAL A 111 -13.51 -7.12 -6.27
CA VAL A 111 -12.77 -7.05 -7.54
C VAL A 111 -12.12 -8.38 -7.89
N ASP A 112 -11.51 -9.07 -6.93
CA ASP A 112 -10.91 -10.39 -7.15
C ASP A 112 -11.97 -11.42 -7.53
N ALA A 113 -13.11 -11.44 -6.84
CA ALA A 113 -14.22 -12.32 -7.19
C ALA A 113 -14.73 -12.07 -8.62
N PHE A 114 -14.70 -10.81 -9.07
CA PHE A 114 -15.01 -10.44 -10.45
C PHE A 114 -13.98 -10.98 -11.44
N ILE A 115 -12.69 -10.72 -11.19
CA ILE A 115 -11.57 -11.13 -12.04
C ILE A 115 -11.50 -12.66 -12.18
N LEU A 116 -11.83 -13.40 -11.11
CA LEU A 116 -11.88 -14.86 -11.11
C LEU A 116 -13.14 -15.43 -11.81
N GLY A 117 -14.03 -14.57 -12.31
CA GLY A 117 -15.21 -14.93 -13.09
C GLY A 117 -16.40 -15.42 -12.29
N GLY A 118 -16.43 -15.19 -10.97
CA GLY A 118 -17.45 -15.73 -10.07
C GLY A 118 -17.52 -17.25 -10.08
N ASP A 119 -18.68 -17.82 -9.73
CA ASP A 119 -18.91 -19.28 -9.74
C ASP A 119 -18.83 -19.89 -11.14
N ASP A 120 -19.08 -19.08 -12.17
CA ASP A 120 -19.09 -19.51 -13.58
C ASP A 120 -17.71 -19.45 -14.24
N HIS A 121 -16.70 -18.88 -13.56
CA HIS A 121 -15.34 -18.65 -14.07
C HIS A 121 -15.31 -18.06 -15.49
N ALA A 122 -16.20 -17.11 -15.76
CA ALA A 122 -16.32 -16.50 -17.07
C ALA A 122 -15.02 -15.76 -17.48
N PRO A 123 -14.59 -15.86 -18.75
CA PRO A 123 -13.40 -15.15 -19.22
C PRO A 123 -13.63 -13.63 -19.20
N LEU A 124 -12.58 -12.89 -18.89
CA LEU A 124 -12.61 -11.43 -18.91
C LEU A 124 -12.66 -10.90 -20.35
N SER A 125 -13.37 -9.79 -20.56
CA SER A 125 -13.29 -9.04 -21.80
C SER A 125 -11.88 -8.45 -21.98
N GLN A 126 -11.52 -8.11 -23.22
CA GLN A 126 -10.25 -7.41 -23.47
C GLN A 126 -10.22 -6.05 -22.74
N ALA A 127 -11.33 -5.31 -22.73
CA ALA A 127 -11.42 -4.02 -22.05
C ALA A 127 -11.17 -4.14 -20.55
N VAL A 128 -11.75 -5.16 -19.90
CA VAL A 128 -11.50 -5.47 -18.49
C VAL A 128 -10.04 -5.85 -18.24
N THR A 129 -9.46 -6.66 -19.14
CA THR A 129 -8.04 -7.06 -19.03
C THR A 129 -7.13 -5.83 -19.10
N ASP A 130 -7.39 -4.92 -20.03
CA ASP A 130 -6.63 -3.68 -20.18
C ASP A 130 -6.77 -2.77 -18.95
N ALA A 131 -7.98 -2.67 -18.38
CA ALA A 131 -8.25 -1.93 -17.13
C ALA A 131 -7.46 -2.50 -15.94
N VAL A 132 -7.48 -3.83 -15.76
CA VAL A 132 -6.74 -4.51 -14.69
C VAL A 132 -5.23 -4.29 -14.83
N LEU A 133 -4.70 -4.41 -16.06
CA LEU A 133 -3.28 -4.17 -16.32
C LEU A 133 -2.87 -2.71 -16.08
N ALA A 134 -3.71 -1.75 -16.50
CA ALA A 134 -3.48 -0.33 -16.27
C ALA A 134 -3.49 0.02 -14.78
N TYR A 135 -4.43 -0.53 -14.00
CA TYR A 135 -4.46 -0.43 -12.55
C TYR A 135 -3.19 -1.05 -11.93
N GLY A 136 -2.85 -2.28 -12.32
CA GLY A 136 -1.69 -3.01 -11.81
C GLY A 136 -0.38 -2.24 -12.02
N LEU A 137 -0.22 -1.56 -13.16
CA LEU A 137 0.94 -0.72 -13.42
C LEU A 137 1.02 0.48 -12.45
N ARG A 138 -0.09 1.18 -12.20
CA ARG A 138 -0.14 2.31 -11.25
C ARG A 138 0.14 1.83 -9.82
N HIS A 139 -0.53 0.75 -9.41
CA HIS A 139 -0.38 0.14 -8.10
C HIS A 139 1.07 -0.31 -7.86
N ALA A 140 1.65 -1.08 -8.78
CA ALA A 140 3.02 -1.54 -8.66
C ALA A 140 4.02 -0.37 -8.59
N ARG A 141 3.83 0.69 -9.39
CA ARG A 141 4.69 1.88 -9.33
C ARG A 141 4.61 2.56 -7.96
N ARG A 142 3.41 2.66 -7.38
CA ARG A 142 3.21 3.23 -6.04
C ARG A 142 3.87 2.38 -4.96
N GLU A 143 3.63 1.06 -4.95
CA GLU A 143 4.24 0.15 -3.95
C GLU A 143 5.77 0.16 -4.02
N ARG A 144 6.32 0.06 -5.23
CA ARG A 144 7.78 0.14 -5.45
C ARG A 144 8.34 1.46 -4.91
N THR A 145 7.66 2.57 -5.17
CA THR A 145 8.06 3.90 -4.65
C THR A 145 8.00 3.93 -3.12
N TRP A 146 6.93 3.39 -2.53
CA TRP A 146 6.74 3.33 -1.08
C TRP A 146 7.89 2.59 -0.38
N PHE A 147 8.35 1.49 -0.98
CA PHE A 147 9.44 0.67 -0.44
C PHE A 147 10.83 1.05 -0.94
N LYS A 148 10.98 2.07 -1.80
CA LYS A 148 12.25 2.52 -2.41
C LYS A 148 13.42 2.64 -1.42
N ALA A 149 13.14 3.11 -0.20
CA ALA A 149 14.15 3.29 0.86
C ALA A 149 14.83 1.98 1.31
N ASN A 150 14.22 0.81 1.07
CA ASN A 150 14.79 -0.50 1.43
C ASN A 150 15.96 -0.93 0.51
N ARG A 151 16.15 -0.25 -0.63
CA ARG A 151 17.22 -0.51 -1.62
C ARG A 151 17.20 -1.91 -2.27
N LEU A 152 16.08 -2.61 -2.20
CA LEU A 152 15.89 -3.94 -2.79
C LEU A 152 15.31 -3.89 -4.21
N ASP A 153 14.71 -2.76 -4.60
CA ASP A 153 14.23 -2.55 -5.96
C ASP A 153 15.42 -2.31 -6.92
N PRO A 154 15.57 -3.09 -8.00
CA PRO A 154 16.68 -2.95 -8.94
C PRO A 154 16.62 -1.64 -9.75
N ASP A 155 15.43 -1.09 -10.00
CA ASP A 155 15.23 0.13 -10.79
C ASP A 155 14.84 1.32 -9.90
N ARG A 156 15.25 1.29 -8.63
CA ARG A 156 14.87 2.32 -7.63
C ARG A 156 15.21 3.76 -8.05
N ASP A 157 16.24 3.92 -8.89
CA ASP A 157 16.72 5.23 -9.33
C ASP A 157 15.76 5.86 -10.35
N ASP A 158 14.91 5.04 -11.01
CA ASP A 158 13.85 5.47 -11.94
C ASP A 158 12.52 5.77 -11.22
N LEU A 159 12.42 5.41 -9.93
CA LEU A 159 11.21 5.64 -9.15
C LEU A 159 11.17 7.09 -8.64
N PRO A 160 9.98 7.70 -8.58
CA PRO A 160 9.80 9.05 -8.03
C PRO A 160 10.08 9.12 -6.52
N ALA A 161 9.97 10.33 -5.95
CA ALA A 161 9.82 10.51 -4.51
C ALA A 161 8.40 10.13 -4.03
N ILE A 162 8.22 9.87 -2.72
CA ILE A 162 6.91 9.54 -2.15
C ILE A 162 5.92 10.70 -2.32
N GLU A 163 6.39 11.94 -2.26
CA GLU A 163 5.53 13.12 -2.43
C GLU A 163 5.05 13.26 -3.88
N GLU A 164 5.86 12.84 -4.85
CA GLU A 164 5.59 12.98 -6.28
C GLU A 164 4.55 11.99 -6.79
N ILE A 165 4.41 10.81 -6.16
CA ILE A 165 3.36 9.83 -6.53
C ILE A 165 1.95 10.31 -6.19
N PHE A 166 1.82 11.28 -5.28
CA PHE A 166 0.53 11.85 -4.87
C PHE A 166 0.24 13.20 -5.51
N ALA A 167 1.24 13.87 -6.10
CA ALA A 167 1.09 15.17 -6.74
C ALA A 167 0.28 15.15 -8.05
N GLY A 168 -0.05 13.97 -8.58
CA GLY A 168 -0.89 13.77 -9.78
C GLY A 168 -2.29 13.24 -9.49
N ALA A 169 -2.70 13.16 -8.23
CA ALA A 169 -4.05 12.77 -7.81
C ALA A 169 -4.96 14.02 -7.71
N ASP A 170 -5.26 14.62 -8.86
CA ASP A 170 -6.34 15.62 -9.02
C ASP A 170 -7.55 14.97 -9.73
#